data_AF-A0A8C4N5K8-F1
#
_entry.id   AF-A0A8C4N5K8-F1
#
_cell.length_a   1.000
_cell.length_b   1.000
_cell.length_c   1.000
_cell.angle_alpha   90.00
_cell.angle_beta   90.00
_cell.angle_gamma   90.00
#
_symmetry.space_group_name_H-M   'P 1'
#
loop_
_entity.id
_entity.type
_entity.pdbx_description
1 polymer ?
#
loop_
_entity_poly.entity_id
_entity_poly.type
_entity_poly.pdbx_seq_one_letter_code
_entity_poly.pdbx_strand_id
1 'polypeptide(L)'
;MGYKCRYKVRTGNKRDGCAICFKRSRFDLLSWKPVEYFHPGVAVLNRDNVGGIVMLRPLGIPEANQLVDLQFCVANTHLLYNPRRGDVKLAQLAVLLAEIDWTSSQENSQCPVLLCGDFNSVPGSPLYRFIRDGSLYYRQMPIWQVSGQEELHGVNWNVLEAPLWPRSVGISPCCRYHKRSPPKDKEQASEERETRKPTFDGDSSIHTSAAETKQDFNAQSTPLQRLAEVEASSLQSREENFPNTIRHGMSFRSVYSHFIQAQGKAEATTCHSKTGVTVDYIFYSNPSGVSSPGKESTGVRLHLLERLALLSVADLWTENSLPNDVAPSDHLPLVAKFRLEW
;
A
#
# COMPACT_ATOMS: atom_id res chain seq x y z
N MET A 1 25.42 -9.50 8.45
CA MET A 1 24.25 -8.72 8.95
C MET A 1 22.91 -9.50 9.00
N GLY A 2 22.77 -10.72 8.44
CA GLY A 2 21.62 -11.60 8.73
C GLY A 2 20.25 -11.22 8.14
N TYR A 3 20.19 -10.23 7.24
CA TYR A 3 18.95 -9.81 6.59
C TYR A 3 18.62 -10.66 5.35
N LYS A 4 17.33 -10.85 5.09
CA LYS A 4 16.78 -11.26 3.79
C LYS A 4 16.07 -10.04 3.19
N CYS A 5 16.29 -9.77 1.91
CA CYS A 5 15.77 -8.59 1.23
C CYS A 5 14.89 -8.98 0.04
N ARG A 6 13.82 -8.23 -0.15
CA ARG A 6 13.02 -8.19 -1.38
C ARG A 6 13.17 -6.80 -1.98
N TYR A 7 13.39 -6.75 -3.29
CA TYR A 7 13.66 -5.52 -4.00
C TYR A 7 12.77 -5.43 -5.24
N LYS A 8 12.17 -4.26 -5.44
CA LYS A 8 11.39 -3.93 -6.63
C LYS A 8 12.01 -2.69 -7.27
N VAL A 9 12.67 -2.89 -8.41
CA VAL A 9 13.12 -1.79 -9.27
C VAL A 9 11.88 -1.09 -9.84
N ARG A 10 11.96 0.24 -9.99
CA ARG A 10 10.99 1.02 -10.74
C ARG A 10 10.88 0.51 -12.19
N THR A 11 9.70 0.64 -12.79
CA THR A 11 9.50 0.20 -14.17
C THR A 11 10.21 1.10 -15.18
N GLY A 12 10.15 0.74 -16.47
CA GLY A 12 10.86 1.46 -17.52
C GLY A 12 12.39 1.35 -17.36
N ASN A 13 13.12 2.40 -17.73
CA ASN A 13 14.60 2.42 -17.71
C ASN A 13 15.19 3.00 -16.42
N LYS A 14 14.49 2.88 -15.28
CA LYS A 14 14.95 3.39 -13.99
C LYS A 14 15.92 2.40 -13.33
N ARG A 15 16.82 2.90 -12.49
CA ARG A 15 17.87 2.10 -11.82
C ARG A 15 17.67 1.99 -10.30
N ASP A 16 16.74 2.79 -9.77
CA ASP A 16 16.32 2.88 -8.38
C ASP A 16 15.01 2.12 -8.13
N GLY A 17 14.65 1.93 -6.85
CA GLY A 17 13.48 1.16 -6.46
C GLY A 17 13.29 1.06 -4.95
N CYS A 18 12.34 0.23 -4.51
CA CYS A 18 12.04 0.01 -3.10
C CYS A 18 12.59 -1.35 -2.64
N ALA A 19 13.23 -1.37 -1.46
CA ALA A 19 13.64 -2.59 -0.78
C ALA A 19 12.88 -2.76 0.54
N ILE A 20 12.59 -4.01 0.90
CA ILE A 20 12.19 -4.41 2.25
C ILE A 20 13.13 -5.51 2.71
N CYS A 21 13.85 -5.25 3.81
CA CYS A 21 14.81 -6.17 4.41
C CYS A 21 14.39 -6.52 5.84
N PHE A 22 14.42 -7.80 6.19
CA PHE A 22 14.04 -8.29 7.52
C PHE A 22 15.07 -9.31 8.03
N LYS A 23 15.26 -9.38 9.35
CA LYS A 23 16.20 -10.33 9.98
C LYS A 23 15.64 -11.75 9.92
N ARG A 24 16.39 -12.68 9.29
CA ARG A 24 16.00 -14.10 9.17
C ARG A 24 15.85 -14.79 10.51
N SER A 25 16.58 -14.33 11.53
CA SER A 25 16.50 -14.88 12.89
C SER A 25 15.28 -14.41 13.68
N ARG A 26 14.49 -13.45 13.15
CA ARG A 26 13.34 -12.89 13.84
C ARG A 26 12.03 -13.06 13.08
N PHE A 27 12.09 -13.24 11.77
CA PHE A 27 10.88 -13.29 10.93
C PHE A 27 11.02 -14.30 9.79
N ASP A 28 9.93 -15.04 9.59
CA ASP A 28 9.66 -15.77 8.36
C ASP A 28 8.87 -14.90 7.38
N LEU A 29 9.15 -15.10 6.09
CA LEU A 29 8.44 -14.46 5.00
C LEU A 29 7.30 -15.37 4.55
N LEU A 30 6.06 -14.91 4.72
CA LEU A 30 4.87 -15.61 4.25
C LEU A 30 4.59 -15.31 2.78
N SER A 31 4.63 -14.03 2.40
CA SER A 31 4.40 -13.60 1.02
C SER A 31 5.17 -12.32 0.67
N TRP A 32 5.44 -12.14 -0.62
CA TRP A 32 6.02 -10.92 -1.20
C TRP A 32 5.19 -10.52 -2.42
N LYS A 33 4.67 -9.29 -2.41
CA LYS A 33 3.92 -8.69 -3.53
C LYS A 33 4.62 -7.40 -3.96
N PRO A 34 5.31 -7.38 -5.11
CA PRO A 34 5.75 -6.13 -5.73
C PRO A 34 4.53 -5.37 -6.28
N VAL A 35 4.56 -4.04 -6.22
CA VAL A 35 3.48 -3.19 -6.72
C VAL A 35 4.03 -2.26 -7.80
N GLU A 36 3.45 -2.33 -8.99
CA GLU A 36 3.73 -1.39 -10.07
C GLU A 36 2.56 -0.42 -10.20
N TYR A 37 2.83 0.88 -10.21
CA TYR A 37 1.76 1.86 -10.40
C TYR A 37 1.56 2.24 -11.86
N PHE A 38 2.51 1.94 -12.74
CA PHE A 38 2.33 2.17 -14.16
C PHE A 38 1.26 1.22 -14.71
N HIS A 39 0.17 1.77 -15.24
CA HIS A 39 -0.89 1.02 -15.88
C HIS A 39 -1.03 1.47 -17.33
N PRO A 40 -0.65 0.62 -18.32
CA PRO A 40 -0.80 0.94 -19.73
C PRO A 40 -2.22 1.42 -20.07
N GLY A 41 -2.32 2.50 -20.83
CA GLY A 41 -3.61 3.08 -21.24
C GLY A 41 -4.35 3.90 -20.18
N VAL A 42 -3.82 4.06 -18.95
CA VAL A 42 -4.44 4.88 -17.90
C VAL A 42 -3.64 6.16 -17.67
N ALA A 43 -4.21 7.30 -18.06
CA ALA A 43 -3.51 8.59 -18.11
C ALA A 43 -2.97 9.08 -16.75
N VAL A 44 -3.69 8.82 -15.65
CA VAL A 44 -3.26 9.20 -14.29
C VAL A 44 -2.21 8.26 -13.70
N LEU A 45 -2.14 7.02 -14.17
CA LEU A 45 -1.20 5.97 -13.72
C LEU A 45 -0.12 5.72 -14.78
N ASN A 46 0.54 6.79 -15.22
CA ASN A 46 1.53 6.77 -16.30
C ASN A 46 2.96 7.06 -15.80
N ARG A 47 3.28 6.66 -14.57
CA ARG A 47 4.59 6.89 -13.94
C ARG A 47 5.17 5.61 -13.39
N ASP A 48 6.48 5.47 -13.53
CA ASP A 48 7.25 4.27 -13.16
C ASP A 48 7.50 4.11 -11.65
N ASN A 49 6.74 4.79 -10.79
CA ASN A 49 6.88 4.61 -9.35
C ASN A 49 6.39 3.20 -8.97
N VAL A 50 6.91 2.67 -7.87
CA VAL A 50 6.62 1.31 -7.40
C VAL A 50 6.48 1.29 -5.89
N GLY A 51 5.92 0.20 -5.39
CA GLY A 51 5.93 -0.18 -3.99
C GLY A 51 6.23 -1.66 -3.83
N GLY A 52 6.19 -2.13 -2.59
CA GLY A 52 6.31 -3.53 -2.26
C GLY A 52 5.68 -3.84 -0.92
N ILE A 53 5.16 -5.06 -0.79
CA ILE A 53 4.47 -5.54 0.41
C ILE A 53 5.04 -6.90 0.78
N VAL A 54 5.37 -7.09 2.05
CA VAL A 54 5.68 -8.41 2.62
C VAL A 54 4.72 -8.73 3.76
N MET A 55 4.34 -10.00 3.85
CA MET A 55 3.72 -10.56 5.05
C MET A 55 4.78 -11.29 5.85
N LEU A 56 4.92 -10.94 7.13
CA LEU A 56 5.94 -11.49 8.01
C LEU A 56 5.30 -12.17 9.22
N ARG A 57 5.85 -13.34 9.58
CA ARG A 57 5.54 -14.06 10.82
C ARG A 57 6.72 -13.93 11.78
N PRO A 58 6.52 -13.53 13.04
CA PRO A 58 7.60 -13.50 14.03
C PRO A 58 8.02 -14.93 14.41
N LEU A 59 9.33 -15.11 14.62
CA LEU A 59 9.94 -16.34 15.08
C LEU A 59 10.15 -16.34 16.60
N GLY A 60 10.31 -17.53 17.18
CA GLY A 60 10.62 -17.69 18.60
C GLY A 60 9.44 -17.50 19.55
N ILE A 61 8.21 -17.65 19.02
CA ILE A 61 6.99 -17.69 19.84
C ILE A 61 6.90 -19.08 20.51
N PRO A 62 6.74 -19.16 21.85
CA PRO A 62 6.64 -20.43 22.56
C PRO A 62 5.47 -21.29 22.03
N GLU A 63 5.65 -22.61 22.01
CA GLU A 63 4.68 -23.57 21.46
C GLU A 63 3.28 -23.45 22.09
N ALA A 64 3.22 -23.11 23.38
CA ALA A 64 1.97 -22.87 24.11
C ALA A 64 1.09 -21.75 23.51
N ASN A 65 1.66 -20.87 22.67
CA ASN A 65 0.97 -19.73 22.06
C ASN A 65 0.77 -19.89 20.54
N GLN A 66 0.97 -21.08 19.97
CA GLN A 66 0.83 -21.35 18.52
C GLN A 66 -0.61 -21.26 17.98
N LEU A 67 -1.62 -21.08 18.85
CA LEU A 67 -3.02 -20.96 18.44
C LEU A 67 -3.35 -19.62 17.76
N VAL A 68 -2.47 -18.62 17.87
CA VAL A 68 -2.63 -17.32 17.20
C VAL A 68 -1.75 -17.29 15.95
N ASP A 69 -2.37 -17.11 14.78
CA ASP A 69 -1.61 -16.83 13.55
C ASP A 69 -1.03 -15.42 13.62
N LEU A 70 0.16 -15.34 14.23
CA LEU A 70 0.89 -14.10 14.42
C LEU A 70 1.50 -13.68 13.08
N GLN A 71 0.88 -12.70 12.44
CA GLN A 71 1.43 -12.10 11.23
C GLN A 71 1.18 -10.59 11.21
N PHE A 72 2.01 -9.89 10.45
CA PHE A 72 1.84 -8.47 10.17
C PHE A 72 2.33 -8.13 8.77
N CYS A 73 1.73 -7.09 8.21
CA CYS A 73 2.04 -6.57 6.88
C CYS A 73 3.08 -5.45 6.98
N VAL A 74 4.06 -5.45 6.09
CA VAL A 74 4.98 -4.33 5.89
C VAL A 74 4.92 -3.90 4.45
N ALA A 75 4.50 -2.65 4.21
CA ALA A 75 4.49 -2.01 2.92
C ALA A 75 5.57 -0.92 2.86
N ASN A 76 6.18 -0.75 1.68
CA ASN A 76 7.13 0.32 1.40
C ASN A 76 6.85 0.92 0.02
N THR A 77 6.99 2.23 -0.14
CA THR A 77 6.75 2.93 -1.41
C THR A 77 7.64 4.17 -1.59
N HIS A 78 7.78 4.61 -2.82
CA HIS A 78 8.25 5.96 -3.15
C HIS A 78 7.29 6.57 -4.17
N LEU A 79 6.40 7.45 -3.71
CA LEU A 79 5.39 8.10 -4.56
C LEU A 79 6.02 9.12 -5.52
N LEU A 80 5.27 9.50 -6.56
CA LEU A 80 5.73 10.50 -7.54
C LEU A 80 6.20 11.79 -6.84
N TYR A 81 7.38 12.30 -7.19
CA TYR A 81 7.90 13.57 -6.66
C TYR A 81 7.05 14.79 -7.07
N ASN A 82 6.70 14.89 -8.36
CA ASN A 82 6.15 16.10 -8.99
C ASN A 82 5.03 16.76 -8.16
N PRO A 83 5.24 17.99 -7.65
CA PRO A 83 4.30 18.66 -6.73
C PRO A 83 2.96 19.00 -7.38
N ARG A 84 2.92 19.11 -8.72
CA ARG A 84 1.73 19.48 -9.49
C ARG A 84 0.83 18.30 -9.86
N ARG A 85 1.20 17.08 -9.46
CA ARG A 85 0.52 15.85 -9.86
C ARG A 85 -0.02 15.06 -8.66
N GLY A 86 -0.78 15.75 -7.82
CA GLY A 86 -1.51 15.15 -6.71
C GLY A 86 -2.52 14.07 -7.12
N ASP A 87 -3.09 14.20 -8.31
CA ASP A 87 -3.93 13.19 -8.97
C ASP A 87 -3.19 11.85 -9.08
N VAL A 88 -1.94 11.89 -9.56
CA VAL A 88 -1.10 10.69 -9.67
C VAL A 88 -0.76 10.14 -8.30
N LYS A 89 -0.41 10.99 -7.34
CA LYS A 89 -0.06 10.54 -5.97
C LYS A 89 -1.23 9.83 -5.29
N LEU A 90 -2.44 10.38 -5.38
CA LEU A 90 -3.65 9.74 -4.84
C LEU A 90 -3.94 8.42 -5.54
N ALA A 91 -3.82 8.35 -6.87
CA ALA A 91 -4.02 7.10 -7.60
C ALA A 91 -2.97 6.03 -7.24
N GLN A 92 -1.68 6.40 -7.14
CA GLN A 92 -0.61 5.49 -6.70
C GLN A 92 -0.85 4.97 -5.29
N LEU A 93 -1.22 5.87 -4.37
CA LEU A 93 -1.56 5.51 -2.99
C LEU A 93 -2.79 4.58 -2.95
N ALA A 94 -3.81 4.84 -3.76
CA ALA A 94 -5.00 3.99 -3.82
C ALA A 94 -4.68 2.56 -4.31
N VAL A 95 -3.77 2.41 -5.27
CA VAL A 95 -3.24 1.10 -5.70
C VAL A 95 -2.53 0.39 -4.56
N LEU A 96 -1.62 1.08 -3.86
CA LEU A 96 -0.92 0.49 -2.72
C LEU A 96 -1.88 0.08 -1.59
N LEU A 97 -2.85 0.92 -1.25
CA LEU A 97 -3.82 0.64 -0.20
C LEU A 97 -4.73 -0.54 -0.56
N ALA A 98 -5.11 -0.69 -1.83
CA ALA A 98 -5.89 -1.85 -2.30
C ALA A 98 -5.10 -3.15 -2.21
N GLU A 99 -3.81 -3.12 -2.54
CA GLU A 99 -2.91 -4.27 -2.37
C GLU A 99 -2.68 -4.61 -0.89
N ILE A 100 -2.56 -3.60 -0.02
CA ILE A 100 -2.48 -3.81 1.43
C ILE A 100 -3.78 -4.41 1.96
N ASP A 101 -4.95 -3.86 1.62
CA ASP A 101 -6.26 -4.36 2.06
C ASP A 101 -6.43 -5.83 1.66
N TRP A 102 -6.11 -6.18 0.41
CA TRP A 102 -6.15 -7.55 -0.10
C TRP A 102 -5.21 -8.49 0.65
N THR A 103 -3.96 -8.07 0.83
CA THR A 103 -2.90 -8.92 1.40
C THR A 103 -3.05 -9.10 2.90
N SER A 104 -3.52 -8.06 3.60
CA SER A 104 -3.68 -8.05 5.06
C SER A 104 -5.00 -8.62 5.57
N SER A 105 -5.96 -8.92 4.68
CA SER A 105 -7.32 -9.38 5.04
C SER A 105 -7.63 -10.80 4.55
N GLN A 106 -6.62 -11.64 4.30
CA GLN A 106 -6.84 -13.02 3.89
C GLN A 106 -7.36 -13.87 5.06
N GLU A 107 -8.23 -14.85 4.76
CA GLU A 107 -8.80 -15.80 5.74
C GLU A 107 -9.55 -15.17 6.93
N ASN A 108 -10.29 -14.07 6.70
CA ASN A 108 -11.13 -13.38 7.70
C ASN A 108 -10.39 -12.81 8.92
N SER A 109 -9.05 -12.75 8.90
CA SER A 109 -8.24 -12.09 9.92
C SER A 109 -7.53 -10.89 9.32
N GLN A 110 -7.81 -9.70 9.83
CA GLN A 110 -7.04 -8.52 9.46
C GLN A 110 -5.78 -8.47 10.34
N CYS A 111 -4.60 -8.30 9.75
CA CYS A 111 -3.36 -8.15 10.49
C CYS A 111 -2.94 -6.69 10.66
N PRO A 112 -2.09 -6.34 11.65
CA PRO A 112 -1.47 -5.03 11.71
C PRO A 112 -0.66 -4.71 10.45
N VAL A 113 -0.57 -3.42 10.13
CA VAL A 113 0.17 -2.92 8.96
C VAL A 113 1.19 -1.90 9.40
N LEU A 114 2.43 -2.04 8.94
CA LEU A 114 3.44 -0.99 8.87
C LEU A 114 3.51 -0.48 7.44
N LEU A 115 3.29 0.81 7.22
CA LEU A 115 3.36 1.46 5.92
C LEU A 115 4.48 2.51 5.95
N CYS A 116 5.58 2.21 5.28
CA CYS A 116 6.76 3.06 5.21
C CYS A 116 6.91 3.70 3.82
N GLY A 117 7.69 4.77 3.73
CA GLY A 117 8.15 5.27 2.44
C GLY A 117 8.34 6.78 2.38
N ASP A 118 8.81 7.23 1.23
CA ASP A 118 8.78 8.63 0.80
C ASP A 118 7.45 8.88 0.05
N PHE A 119 6.59 9.68 0.66
CA PHE A 119 5.27 10.00 0.12
C PHE A 119 5.27 11.28 -0.71
N ASN A 120 6.39 11.99 -0.76
CA ASN A 120 6.51 13.29 -1.42
C ASN A 120 5.34 14.22 -1.07
N SER A 121 4.94 14.21 0.20
CA SER A 121 3.78 14.93 0.72
C SER A 121 4.05 15.34 2.17
N VAL A 122 3.77 16.60 2.50
CA VAL A 122 4.10 17.17 3.82
C VAL A 122 3.04 16.84 4.87
N PRO A 123 3.38 16.91 6.17
CA PRO A 123 2.42 16.71 7.25
C PRO A 123 1.24 17.67 7.13
N GLY A 124 0.03 17.16 7.35
CA GLY A 124 -1.19 17.96 7.22
C GLY A 124 -1.64 18.24 5.78
N SER A 125 -0.92 17.80 4.75
CA SER A 125 -1.42 17.82 3.37
C SER A 125 -2.69 16.98 3.21
N PRO A 126 -3.55 17.24 2.20
CA PRO A 126 -4.69 16.38 1.88
C PRO A 126 -4.34 14.90 1.74
N LEU A 127 -3.20 14.55 1.12
CA LEU A 127 -2.74 13.17 1.02
C LEU A 127 -2.38 12.58 2.39
N TYR A 128 -1.64 13.33 3.23
CA TYR A 128 -1.31 12.89 4.59
C TYR A 128 -2.59 12.66 5.43
N ARG A 129 -3.54 13.58 5.36
CA ARG A 129 -4.84 13.45 6.06
C ARG A 129 -5.65 12.28 5.54
N PHE A 130 -5.62 12.02 4.23
CA PHE A 130 -6.27 10.84 3.67
C PHE A 130 -5.76 9.55 4.31
N ILE A 131 -4.43 9.36 4.39
CA ILE A 131 -3.80 8.19 5.03
C ILE A 131 -4.25 8.07 6.50
N ARG A 132 -4.23 9.16 7.25
CA ARG A 132 -4.53 9.15 8.69
C ARG A 132 -6.02 8.97 8.99
N ASP A 133 -6.87 9.68 8.27
CA ASP A 133 -8.30 9.84 8.57
C ASP A 133 -9.16 8.82 7.81
N GLY A 134 -8.59 8.11 6.83
CA GLY A 134 -9.29 7.07 6.06
C GLY A 134 -10.32 7.58 5.07
N SER A 135 -10.43 8.90 4.88
CA SER A 135 -11.36 9.51 3.93
C SER A 135 -10.85 10.85 3.44
N LEU A 136 -11.08 11.15 2.16
CA LEU A 136 -10.78 12.44 1.55
C LEU A 136 -11.91 12.87 0.64
N TYR A 137 -12.52 14.01 0.95
CA TYR A 137 -13.40 14.73 0.02
C TYR A 137 -12.58 15.72 -0.79
N TYR A 138 -12.66 15.64 -2.12
CA TYR A 138 -11.74 16.35 -3.02
C TYR A 138 -12.42 17.23 -4.07
N ARG A 139 -13.73 17.50 -3.93
CA ARG A 139 -14.44 18.38 -4.87
C ARG A 139 -13.78 19.75 -4.92
N GLN A 140 -13.50 20.24 -6.14
CA GLN A 140 -12.85 21.54 -6.40
C GLN A 140 -11.45 21.68 -5.77
N MET A 141 -10.84 20.58 -5.32
CA MET A 141 -9.48 20.63 -4.77
C MET A 141 -8.46 20.82 -5.90
N PRO A 142 -7.63 21.87 -5.87
CA PRO A 142 -6.53 22.02 -6.82
C PRO A 142 -5.55 20.85 -6.74
N ILE A 143 -5.14 20.32 -7.89
CA ILE A 143 -4.31 19.09 -7.97
C ILE A 143 -2.98 19.25 -7.21
N TRP A 144 -2.36 20.43 -7.28
CA TRP A 144 -1.06 20.71 -6.64
C TRP A 144 -1.16 20.80 -5.11
N GLN A 145 -2.34 21.10 -4.55
CA GLN A 145 -2.51 21.27 -3.11
C GLN A 145 -2.42 19.92 -2.37
N VAL A 146 -2.66 18.81 -3.07
CA VAL A 146 -2.75 17.45 -2.51
C VAL A 146 -1.53 17.06 -1.67
N SER A 147 -0.32 17.39 -2.11
CA SER A 147 0.91 17.04 -1.39
C SER A 147 1.44 18.13 -0.48
N GLY A 148 1.02 19.39 -0.67
CA GLY A 148 1.48 20.53 0.10
C GLY A 148 2.99 20.83 -0.01
N GLN A 149 3.68 20.32 -1.03
CA GLN A 149 5.12 20.55 -1.22
C GLN A 149 5.46 21.99 -1.63
N GLU A 150 4.56 22.67 -2.33
CA GLU A 150 4.76 24.02 -2.84
C GLU A 150 3.47 24.83 -2.69
N GLU A 151 3.61 26.11 -2.36
CA GLU A 151 2.54 27.10 -2.49
C GLU A 151 2.64 27.73 -3.87
N LEU A 152 1.80 27.28 -4.81
CA LEU A 152 1.77 27.84 -6.16
C LEU A 152 0.77 29.00 -6.20
N HIS A 153 1.24 30.23 -6.37
CA HIS A 153 0.39 31.40 -6.56
C HIS A 153 0.21 31.72 -8.05
N GLY A 154 -1.03 32.07 -8.46
CA GLY A 154 -1.30 32.65 -9.79
C GLY A 154 -1.26 31.69 -10.99
N VAL A 155 -1.32 30.37 -10.76
CA VAL A 155 -1.33 29.35 -11.83
C VAL A 155 -2.78 28.94 -12.14
N ASN A 156 -3.06 28.55 -13.39
CA ASN A 156 -4.36 27.96 -13.73
C ASN A 156 -4.64 26.73 -12.84
N TRP A 157 -5.76 26.77 -12.13
CA TRP A 157 -6.09 25.80 -11.08
C TRP A 157 -6.80 24.59 -11.67
N ASN A 158 -6.04 23.69 -12.31
CA ASN A 158 -6.61 22.37 -12.59
C ASN A 158 -7.01 21.74 -11.25
N VAL A 159 -8.27 21.34 -11.14
CA VAL A 159 -8.85 20.70 -9.97
C VAL A 159 -8.95 19.19 -10.19
N LEU A 160 -9.05 18.45 -9.10
CA LEU A 160 -9.32 17.02 -9.15
C LEU A 160 -10.72 16.77 -9.72
N GLU A 161 -10.79 15.89 -10.71
CA GLU A 161 -12.04 15.45 -11.33
C GLU A 161 -12.42 14.06 -10.82
N ALA A 162 -13.73 13.81 -10.78
CA ALA A 162 -14.25 12.50 -10.40
C ALA A 162 -14.67 11.68 -11.64
N PRO A 163 -14.40 10.36 -11.63
CA PRO A 163 -13.58 9.65 -10.66
C PRO A 163 -12.07 9.96 -10.84
N LEU A 164 -11.28 9.89 -9.76
CA LEU A 164 -9.81 10.15 -9.81
C LEU A 164 -9.07 9.18 -10.75
N TRP A 165 -9.61 7.99 -10.97
CA TRP A 165 -9.09 6.99 -11.89
C TRP A 165 -10.25 6.23 -12.56
N PRO A 166 -10.05 5.72 -13.79
CA PRO A 166 -11.09 5.00 -14.50
C PRO A 166 -11.36 3.62 -13.88
N ARG A 167 -12.58 3.09 -14.09
CA ARG A 167 -13.00 1.75 -13.64
C ARG A 167 -12.07 0.62 -14.14
N SER A 168 -11.37 0.84 -15.26
CA SER A 168 -10.41 -0.12 -15.82
C SER A 168 -9.23 -0.43 -14.88
N VAL A 169 -8.94 0.43 -13.90
CA VAL A 169 -7.92 0.19 -12.87
C VAL A 169 -8.33 -0.96 -11.93
N GLY A 170 -9.63 -1.28 -11.83
CA GLY A 170 -10.11 -2.39 -11.00
C GLY A 170 -10.18 -2.09 -9.49
N ILE A 171 -9.91 -0.85 -9.08
CA ILE A 171 -9.95 -0.39 -7.69
C ILE A 171 -11.12 0.57 -7.48
N SER A 172 -11.91 0.33 -6.45
CA SER A 172 -13.03 1.19 -6.06
C SER A 172 -12.55 2.47 -5.35
N PRO A 173 -13.41 3.50 -5.21
CA PRO A 173 -13.11 4.68 -4.40
C PRO A 173 -12.80 4.37 -2.92
N CYS A 174 -13.14 3.17 -2.43
CA CYS A 174 -12.79 2.70 -1.09
C CYS A 174 -11.40 2.05 -1.01
N CYS A 175 -10.55 2.23 -2.04
CA CYS A 175 -9.21 1.65 -2.12
C CYS A 175 -9.21 0.14 -1.90
N ARG A 176 -10.15 -0.56 -2.56
CA ARG A 176 -10.24 -2.03 -2.59
C ARG A 176 -10.45 -2.53 -4.00
N TYR A 177 -10.02 -3.76 -4.28
CA TYR A 177 -10.33 -4.41 -5.55
C TYR A 177 -11.84 -4.67 -5.69
N HIS A 178 -12.42 -4.38 -6.87
CA HIS A 178 -13.84 -4.58 -7.15
C HIS A 178 -14.27 -6.06 -7.11
N LYS A 179 -13.38 -6.97 -7.51
CA LYS A 179 -13.57 -8.41 -7.40
C LYS A 179 -12.49 -8.94 -6.48
N ARG A 180 -12.85 -9.79 -5.52
CA ARG A 180 -11.89 -10.56 -4.72
C ARG A 180 -11.24 -11.67 -5.56
N SER A 181 -10.59 -11.30 -6.65
CA SER A 181 -9.87 -12.21 -7.54
C SER A 181 -8.63 -11.48 -8.02
N PRO A 182 -7.43 -12.07 -7.89
CA PRO A 182 -6.19 -11.41 -8.25
C PRO A 182 -6.18 -11.06 -9.76
N PRO A 183 -5.49 -9.98 -10.17
CA PRO A 183 -5.02 -9.86 -11.54
C PRO A 183 -4.21 -11.11 -11.87
N LYS A 184 -4.49 -11.76 -13.01
CA LYS A 184 -3.67 -12.87 -13.49
C LYS A 184 -2.29 -12.33 -13.84
N ASP A 185 -1.35 -12.41 -12.90
CA ASP A 185 0.07 -12.25 -13.20
C ASP A 185 0.43 -13.34 -14.22
N LYS A 186 0.78 -12.94 -15.44
CA LYS A 186 1.36 -13.87 -16.42
C LYS A 186 2.70 -14.30 -15.85
N GLU A 187 2.75 -15.47 -15.22
CA GLU A 187 4.00 -16.17 -14.92
C GLU A 187 4.79 -16.31 -16.23
N GLN A 188 5.82 -15.49 -16.40
CA GLN A 188 6.91 -15.82 -17.28
C GLN A 188 7.78 -16.82 -16.53
N ALA A 189 7.41 -18.11 -16.63
CA ALA A 189 8.34 -19.19 -16.45
C ALA A 189 9.36 -19.10 -17.59
N SER A 190 10.52 -18.52 -17.30
CA SER A 190 11.69 -18.67 -18.15
C SER A 190 12.27 -20.05 -17.88
N GLU A 191 11.72 -21.06 -18.55
CA GLU A 191 12.35 -22.37 -18.63
C GLU A 191 13.48 -22.36 -19.66
N GLU A 192 14.61 -22.89 -19.22
CA GLU A 192 15.84 -23.13 -19.96
C GLU A 192 15.55 -23.98 -21.21
N ARG A 193 15.87 -23.44 -22.38
CA ARG A 193 15.84 -24.17 -23.66
C ARG A 193 17.03 -25.13 -23.71
N GLU A 194 16.79 -26.38 -23.35
CA GLU A 194 17.63 -27.50 -23.79
C GLU A 194 17.10 -28.05 -25.11
N THR A 195 17.96 -28.01 -26.12
CA THR A 195 17.72 -28.42 -27.50
C THR A 195 17.58 -29.94 -27.64
N ARG A 196 16.42 -30.44 -28.09
CA ARG A 196 16.31 -31.74 -28.77
C ARG A 196 15.32 -31.70 -29.95
N LYS A 197 15.76 -32.31 -31.04
CA LYS A 197 15.20 -32.35 -32.41
C LYS A 197 13.85 -33.09 -32.49
N PRO A 198 13.02 -32.85 -33.53
CA PRO A 198 11.75 -33.52 -33.71
C PRO A 198 11.96 -34.92 -34.30
N THR A 199 11.20 -35.89 -33.82
CA THR A 199 10.91 -37.11 -34.56
C THR A 199 9.41 -37.17 -34.79
N PHE A 200 9.11 -37.45 -36.05
CA PHE A 200 7.82 -37.58 -36.68
C PHE A 200 7.40 -39.03 -36.50
N ASP A 201 6.17 -39.28 -36.04
CA ASP A 201 5.41 -40.47 -36.41
C ASP A 201 3.93 -40.18 -36.16
N GLY A 202 3.13 -40.40 -37.21
CA GLY A 202 1.68 -40.33 -37.15
C GLY A 202 1.11 -41.67 -36.66
N ASP A 203 -0.12 -41.63 -36.15
CA ASP A 203 -1.16 -42.46 -36.72
C ASP A 203 -2.54 -41.90 -36.38
N SER A 204 -3.45 -42.17 -37.31
CA SER A 204 -4.87 -41.90 -37.30
C SER A 204 -5.63 -42.88 -36.39
N SER A 205 -6.70 -42.41 -35.76
CA SER A 205 -7.92 -43.22 -35.62
C SER A 205 -9.13 -42.37 -35.21
N ILE A 206 -10.18 -42.54 -35.98
CA ILE A 206 -11.52 -41.96 -35.90
C ILE A 206 -12.31 -42.61 -34.75
N HIS A 207 -13.06 -41.84 -33.96
CA HIS A 207 -14.34 -42.32 -33.39
C HIS A 207 -15.36 -41.19 -33.16
N THR A 208 -16.41 -41.29 -33.98
CA THR A 208 -17.85 -40.97 -33.84
C THR A 208 -18.45 -40.47 -32.51
N SER A 209 -19.26 -39.40 -32.68
CA SER A 209 -20.58 -39.08 -32.08
C SER A 209 -20.79 -39.08 -30.56
N ALA A 210 -21.29 -37.96 -30.02
CA ALA A 210 -22.73 -37.78 -29.72
C ALA A 210 -22.93 -36.44 -28.99
N ALA A 211 -23.91 -35.67 -29.46
CA ALA A 211 -24.43 -34.52 -28.75
C ALA A 211 -25.29 -35.00 -27.57
N GLU A 212 -24.95 -34.58 -26.35
CA GLU A 212 -25.84 -34.69 -25.21
C GLU A 212 -25.87 -33.35 -24.45
N THR A 213 -27.01 -32.70 -24.55
CA THR A 213 -27.45 -31.58 -23.72
C THR A 213 -27.55 -32.04 -22.28
N LYS A 214 -26.65 -31.57 -21.41
CA LYS A 214 -26.85 -31.63 -19.95
C LYS A 214 -27.32 -30.26 -19.47
N GLN A 215 -28.60 -30.23 -19.08
CA GLN A 215 -29.24 -29.14 -18.36
C GLN A 215 -28.47 -28.90 -17.04
N ASP A 216 -27.99 -27.67 -16.85
CA ASP A 216 -27.42 -27.23 -15.58
C ASP A 216 -28.52 -27.18 -14.51
N PHE A 217 -28.38 -28.01 -13.49
CA PHE A 217 -29.13 -27.91 -12.25
C PHE A 217 -28.73 -26.61 -11.54
N ASN A 218 -29.62 -25.63 -11.57
CA ASN A 218 -29.49 -24.36 -10.86
C ASN A 218 -29.50 -24.63 -9.34
N ALA A 219 -28.33 -24.64 -8.70
CA ALA A 219 -28.21 -24.65 -7.25
C ALA A 219 -28.80 -23.34 -6.69
N GLN A 220 -30.03 -23.41 -6.18
CA GLN A 220 -30.69 -22.29 -5.54
C GLN A 220 -29.89 -21.86 -4.30
N SER A 221 -29.43 -20.60 -4.31
CA SER A 221 -28.71 -20.01 -3.18
C SER A 221 -29.57 -20.02 -1.91
N THR A 222 -28.94 -20.35 -0.78
CA THR A 222 -29.61 -20.43 0.53
C THR A 222 -30.13 -19.05 0.95
N PRO A 223 -31.18 -18.96 1.80
CA PRO A 223 -31.71 -17.68 2.28
C PRO A 223 -30.64 -16.78 2.95
N LEU A 224 -29.66 -17.39 3.63
CA LEU A 224 -28.53 -16.67 4.24
C LEU A 224 -27.55 -16.10 3.21
N GLN A 225 -27.28 -16.82 2.11
CA GLN A 225 -26.47 -16.30 1.00
C GLN A 225 -27.18 -15.16 0.27
N ARG A 226 -28.50 -15.25 0.07
CA ARG A 226 -29.29 -14.16 -0.52
C ARG A 226 -29.30 -12.91 0.35
N LEU A 227 -29.38 -13.05 1.68
CA LEU A 227 -29.28 -11.91 2.59
C LEU A 227 -27.89 -11.26 2.56
N ALA A 228 -26.83 -12.07 2.50
CA ALA A 228 -25.46 -11.57 2.35
C ALA A 228 -25.22 -10.89 0.99
N GLU A 229 -25.79 -11.41 -0.10
CA GLU A 229 -25.75 -10.81 -1.44
C GLU A 229 -26.55 -9.50 -1.51
N VAL A 230 -27.71 -9.45 -0.87
CA VAL A 230 -28.53 -8.22 -0.77
C VAL A 230 -27.82 -7.17 0.08
N GLU A 231 -27.24 -7.52 1.22
CA GLU A 231 -26.42 -6.61 2.03
C GLU A 231 -25.18 -6.14 1.28
N ALA A 232 -24.45 -7.03 0.61
CA ALA A 232 -23.28 -6.69 -0.20
C ALA A 232 -23.63 -5.76 -1.37
N SER A 233 -24.76 -6.00 -2.05
CA SER A 233 -25.27 -5.12 -3.11
C SER A 233 -25.72 -3.75 -2.57
N SER A 234 -26.32 -3.72 -1.37
CA SER A 234 -26.74 -2.48 -0.72
C SER A 234 -25.55 -1.64 -0.25
N LEU A 235 -24.48 -2.28 0.23
CA LEU A 235 -23.22 -1.63 0.61
C LEU A 235 -22.48 -1.12 -0.63
N GLN A 236 -22.40 -1.91 -1.71
CA GLN A 236 -21.88 -1.45 -3.01
C GLN A 236 -22.65 -0.24 -3.54
N SER A 237 -23.99 -0.23 -3.46
CA SER A 237 -24.81 0.90 -3.91
C SER A 237 -24.66 2.17 -3.06
N ARG A 238 -24.31 2.04 -1.76
CA ARG A 238 -24.05 3.19 -0.87
C ARG A 238 -22.64 3.75 -1.04
N GLU A 239 -21.66 2.92 -1.40
CA GLU A 239 -20.29 3.34 -1.69
C GLU A 239 -20.16 4.13 -3.01
N GLU A 240 -21.05 3.89 -3.99
CA GLU A 240 -21.06 4.63 -5.27
C GLU A 240 -21.67 6.06 -5.19
N ASN A 241 -22.26 6.46 -4.06
CA ASN A 241 -23.01 7.72 -3.93
C ASN A 241 -22.17 8.98 -3.61
N PHE A 242 -20.84 8.87 -3.53
CA PHE A 242 -19.97 10.02 -3.25
C PHE A 242 -18.87 10.15 -4.32
N PRO A 243 -19.19 10.68 -5.52
CA PRO A 243 -18.25 10.70 -6.63
C PRO A 243 -16.96 11.46 -6.31
N ASN A 244 -16.98 12.42 -5.37
CA ASN A 244 -15.81 13.21 -4.97
C ASN A 244 -15.19 12.78 -3.64
N THR A 245 -15.38 11.53 -3.22
CA THR A 245 -14.80 11.00 -1.98
C THR A 245 -14.05 9.71 -2.27
N ILE A 246 -12.83 9.59 -1.72
CA ILE A 246 -12.12 8.31 -1.60
C ILE A 246 -11.99 7.94 -0.14
N ARG A 247 -11.89 6.63 0.16
CA ARG A 247 -11.84 6.07 1.51
C ARG A 247 -10.89 4.88 1.59
N HIS A 248 -10.46 4.52 2.79
CA HIS A 248 -9.86 3.22 3.09
C HIS A 248 -10.24 2.76 4.52
N GLY A 249 -10.22 1.45 4.76
CA GLY A 249 -10.64 0.85 6.05
C GLY A 249 -9.56 0.79 7.13
N MET A 250 -8.32 1.23 6.84
CA MET A 250 -7.19 1.16 7.77
C MET A 250 -7.10 2.43 8.64
N SER A 251 -6.92 2.27 9.95
CA SER A 251 -6.73 3.39 10.89
C SER A 251 -5.24 3.64 11.13
N PHE A 252 -4.59 4.34 10.20
CA PHE A 252 -3.15 4.63 10.29
C PHE A 252 -2.85 5.75 11.28
N ARG A 253 -1.77 5.55 12.04
CA ARG A 253 -1.12 6.56 12.88
C ARG A 253 0.29 6.78 12.39
N SER A 254 0.74 8.03 12.36
CA SER A 254 2.17 8.34 12.15
C SER A 254 2.96 8.02 13.40
N VAL A 255 4.15 7.43 13.26
CA VAL A 255 5.13 7.29 14.35
C VAL A 255 5.59 8.65 14.86
N TYR A 256 5.77 9.61 13.96
CA TYR A 256 6.31 10.94 14.25
C TYR A 256 5.17 11.95 14.41
N SER A 257 5.38 12.94 15.29
CA SER A 257 4.42 14.02 15.54
C SER A 257 4.58 15.18 14.56
N HIS A 258 5.68 15.23 13.80
CA HIS A 258 6.05 16.26 12.82
C HIS A 258 6.49 17.59 13.42
N PHE A 259 6.46 17.68 14.75
CA PHE A 259 6.89 18.83 15.53
C PHE A 259 7.66 18.36 16.76
N ILE A 260 8.74 19.08 17.07
CA ILE A 260 9.49 18.94 18.32
C ILE A 260 8.71 19.67 19.41
N GLN A 261 7.96 18.90 20.21
CA GLN A 261 6.94 19.41 21.15
C GLN A 261 7.45 20.47 22.13
N ALA A 262 8.72 20.39 22.56
CA ALA A 262 9.31 21.36 23.49
C ALA A 262 9.55 22.75 22.86
N GLN A 263 9.63 22.85 21.54
CA GLN A 263 10.08 24.07 20.84
C GLN A 263 9.12 24.53 19.73
N GLY A 264 8.08 23.75 19.40
CA GLY A 264 7.16 24.04 18.30
C GLY A 264 7.81 24.03 16.90
N LYS A 265 9.07 23.58 16.80
CA LYS A 265 9.81 23.52 15.53
C LYS A 265 9.37 22.32 14.71
N ALA A 266 9.27 22.50 13.40
CA ALA A 266 8.97 21.42 12.46
C ALA A 266 10.14 20.42 12.39
N GLU A 267 9.80 19.14 12.45
CA GLU A 267 10.72 18.04 12.12
C GLU A 267 10.96 18.02 10.61
N ALA A 268 12.16 17.61 10.20
CA ALA A 268 12.47 17.35 8.80
C ALA A 268 12.97 15.92 8.61
N THR A 269 12.59 15.33 7.47
CA THR A 269 13.11 14.05 7.01
C THR A 269 14.01 14.22 5.79
N THR A 270 13.91 15.35 5.09
CA THR A 270 14.87 15.79 4.08
C THR A 270 15.19 17.26 4.30
N CYS A 271 16.44 17.65 4.05
CA CYS A 271 16.84 19.04 4.13
C CYS A 271 18.02 19.30 3.20
N HIS A 272 17.78 19.95 2.07
CA HIS A 272 18.82 20.37 1.14
C HIS A 272 18.78 21.89 0.96
N SER A 273 19.66 22.44 0.11
CA SER A 273 19.86 23.88 -0.07
C SER A 273 18.63 24.73 -0.44
N LYS A 274 17.49 24.10 -0.78
CA LYS A 274 16.26 24.80 -1.19
C LYS A 274 15.06 24.50 -0.30
N THR A 275 15.05 23.39 0.43
CA THR A 275 13.88 22.97 1.20
C THR A 275 14.30 22.09 2.37
N GLY A 276 13.58 22.22 3.48
CA GLY A 276 13.67 21.35 4.63
C GLY A 276 12.26 20.98 5.06
N VAL A 277 11.88 19.72 4.85
CA VAL A 277 10.50 19.24 5.03
C VAL A 277 10.46 17.80 5.50
N THR A 278 9.31 17.39 6.02
CA THR A 278 8.98 15.99 6.24
C THR A 278 8.22 15.44 5.04
N VAL A 279 8.72 14.37 4.43
CA VAL A 279 8.05 13.62 3.34
C VAL A 279 8.13 12.10 3.55
N ASP A 280 8.96 11.66 4.49
CA ASP A 280 9.14 10.27 4.86
C ASP A 280 8.30 9.93 6.09
N TYR A 281 7.65 8.76 6.06
CA TYR A 281 6.78 8.35 7.15
C TYR A 281 6.97 6.86 7.48
N ILE A 282 6.78 6.56 8.76
CA ILE A 282 6.40 5.23 9.23
C ILE A 282 4.98 5.38 9.77
N PHE A 283 4.00 4.89 9.03
CA PHE A 283 2.64 4.72 9.48
C PHE A 283 2.44 3.32 10.05
N TYR A 284 1.56 3.19 11.04
CA TYR A 284 1.13 1.88 11.53
C TYR A 284 -0.37 1.87 11.82
N SER A 285 -1.02 0.73 11.57
CA SER A 285 -2.43 0.51 11.88
C SER A 285 -2.64 -0.82 12.56
N ASN A 286 -3.65 -0.87 13.45
CA ASN A 286 -4.14 -2.09 14.05
C ASN A 286 -5.47 -2.51 13.42
N PRO A 287 -5.78 -3.81 13.40
CA PRO A 287 -7.09 -4.30 12.99
C PRO A 287 -8.20 -3.59 13.77
N SER A 288 -9.21 -3.11 13.06
CA SER A 288 -10.39 -2.50 13.69
C SER A 288 -11.23 -3.63 14.24
N GLY A 289 -11.00 -4.00 15.50
CA GLY A 289 -11.84 -4.99 16.17
C GLY A 289 -13.29 -4.51 16.16
N VAL A 290 -14.19 -5.27 15.53
CA VAL A 290 -15.61 -5.15 15.85
C VAL A 290 -15.76 -5.66 17.28
N SER A 291 -15.56 -4.78 18.25
CA SER A 291 -15.94 -5.05 19.62
C SER A 291 -17.46 -5.04 19.68
N SER A 292 -18.08 -6.17 19.35
CA SER A 292 -19.40 -6.47 19.91
C SER A 292 -19.25 -6.43 21.44
N PRO A 293 -20.18 -5.83 22.19
CA PRO A 293 -20.08 -5.78 23.65
C PRO A 293 -19.92 -7.22 24.19
N GLY A 294 -18.78 -7.52 24.83
CA GLY A 294 -18.50 -8.83 25.42
C GLY A 294 -17.59 -9.78 24.65
N LYS A 295 -17.03 -9.41 23.48
CA LYS A 295 -15.91 -10.15 22.86
C LYS A 295 -14.62 -9.34 22.95
N GLU A 296 -13.61 -9.87 23.64
CA GLU A 296 -12.25 -9.34 23.60
C GLU A 296 -11.74 -9.36 22.14
N SER A 297 -10.99 -8.33 21.77
CA SER A 297 -10.37 -8.21 20.45
C SER A 297 -9.24 -9.23 20.33
N THR A 298 -9.53 -10.40 19.75
CA THR A 298 -8.57 -11.51 19.55
C THR A 298 -7.58 -11.29 18.39
N GLY A 299 -7.13 -10.05 18.19
CA GLY A 299 -6.30 -9.68 17.04
C GLY A 299 -4.93 -9.17 17.47
N VAL A 300 -3.91 -9.55 16.70
CA VAL A 300 -2.53 -9.02 16.84
C VAL A 300 -2.55 -7.51 16.69
N ARG A 301 -1.77 -6.79 17.50
CA ARG A 301 -1.66 -5.33 17.50
C ARG A 301 -0.21 -4.88 17.59
N LEU A 302 0.11 -3.78 16.93
CA LEU A 302 1.34 -3.02 17.07
C LEU A 302 1.16 -1.94 18.13
N HIS A 303 2.06 -1.93 19.10
CA HIS A 303 2.20 -0.89 20.10
C HIS A 303 3.56 -0.20 19.92
N LEU A 304 3.55 1.10 19.62
CA LEU A 304 4.77 1.90 19.48
C LEU A 304 5.41 2.10 20.86
N LEU A 305 6.65 1.64 21.02
CA LEU A 305 7.41 1.79 22.26
C LEU A 305 8.26 3.05 22.22
N GLU A 306 9.10 3.18 21.20
CA GLU A 306 10.13 4.21 21.10
C GLU A 306 10.36 4.59 19.63
N ARG A 307 10.90 5.79 19.39
CA ARG A 307 11.34 6.26 18.07
C ARG A 307 12.65 7.04 18.21
N LEU A 308 13.49 6.98 17.18
CA LEU A 308 14.64 7.87 17.07
C LEU A 308 14.14 9.28 16.77
N ALA A 309 14.51 10.26 17.61
CA ALA A 309 14.12 11.65 17.41
C ALA A 309 14.69 12.22 16.11
N LEU A 310 13.91 13.05 15.42
CA LEU A 310 14.35 13.80 14.26
C LEU A 310 14.92 15.16 14.68
N LEU A 311 15.73 15.74 13.79
CA LEU A 311 16.24 17.10 13.91
C LEU A 311 15.21 18.10 13.37
N SER A 312 15.28 19.35 13.85
CA SER A 312 14.49 20.41 13.23
C SER A 312 15.12 20.87 11.92
N VAL A 313 14.32 21.49 11.06
CA VAL A 313 14.80 22.14 9.83
C VAL A 313 15.94 23.12 10.13
N ALA A 314 15.80 23.91 11.21
CA ALA A 314 16.80 24.89 11.61
C ALA A 314 18.14 24.23 11.98
N ASP A 315 18.11 23.14 12.75
CA ASP A 315 19.32 22.42 13.17
C ASP A 315 20.04 21.80 11.96
N LEU A 316 19.28 21.31 10.97
CA LEU A 316 19.87 20.75 9.74
C LEU A 316 20.53 21.82 8.88
N TRP A 317 19.96 23.01 8.76
CA TRP A 317 20.59 24.11 8.01
C TRP A 317 21.86 24.64 8.68
N THR A 318 21.92 24.63 10.02
CA THR A 318 23.15 25.00 10.74
C THR A 318 24.29 23.99 10.52
N GLU A 319 23.96 22.74 10.23
CA GLU A 319 24.91 21.64 9.98
C GLU A 319 25.17 21.40 8.47
N ASN A 320 25.20 22.47 7.67
CA ASN A 320 25.45 22.45 6.22
C ASN A 320 24.42 21.67 5.37
N SER A 321 23.19 21.48 5.85
CA SER A 321 22.14 20.69 5.16
C SER A 321 22.57 19.23 4.90
N LEU A 322 21.76 18.50 4.13
CA LEU A 322 22.00 17.13 3.71
C LEU A 322 22.17 17.05 2.17
N PRO A 323 22.95 16.08 1.66
CA PRO A 323 23.88 15.23 2.41
C PRO A 323 25.07 16.04 2.94
N ASN A 324 25.76 15.51 3.94
CA ASN A 324 26.99 16.08 4.50
C ASN A 324 27.97 14.98 4.95
N ASP A 325 29.09 15.36 5.58
CA ASP A 325 30.16 14.44 5.97
C ASP A 325 29.73 13.34 6.95
N VAL A 326 28.61 13.53 7.66
CA VAL A 326 28.07 12.58 8.65
C VAL A 326 26.85 11.83 8.11
N ALA A 327 26.08 12.45 7.22
CA ALA A 327 24.85 11.91 6.65
C ALA A 327 24.96 11.80 5.12
N PRO A 328 25.12 10.58 4.55
CA PRO A 328 25.41 10.40 3.12
C PRO A 328 24.19 10.54 2.20
N SER A 329 22.99 10.73 2.75
CA SER A 329 21.76 10.95 2.01
C SER A 329 21.21 12.34 2.32
N ASP A 330 20.49 12.92 1.37
CA ASP A 330 19.63 14.09 1.55
C ASP A 330 18.39 13.83 2.43
N HIS A 331 18.19 12.58 2.89
CA HIS A 331 17.13 12.18 3.82
C HIS A 331 17.70 11.58 5.10
N LEU A 332 17.02 11.81 6.23
CA LEU A 332 17.29 11.20 7.52
C LEU A 332 16.58 9.84 7.64
N PRO A 333 17.24 8.82 8.24
CA PRO A 333 16.59 7.54 8.52
C PRO A 333 15.54 7.68 9.63
N LEU A 334 14.33 7.19 9.40
CA LEU A 334 13.32 7.02 10.43
C LEU A 334 13.49 5.65 11.11
N VAL A 335 13.40 5.63 12.44
CA VAL A 335 13.56 4.40 13.24
C VAL A 335 12.50 4.35 14.32
N ALA A 336 11.80 3.23 14.39
CA ALA A 336 10.75 2.96 15.38
C ALA A 336 10.90 1.56 15.97
N LYS A 337 10.52 1.41 17.23
CA LYS A 337 10.48 0.13 17.95
C LYS A 337 9.05 -0.17 18.35
N PHE A 338 8.56 -1.32 17.93
CA PHE A 338 7.21 -1.79 18.24
C PHE A 338 7.24 -3.04 19.10
N ARG A 339 6.20 -3.19 19.93
CA ARG A 339 5.78 -4.46 20.53
C ARG A 339 4.61 -5.00 19.70
N LEU A 340 4.62 -6.30 19.44
CA LEU A 340 3.42 -7.01 19.01
C LEU A 340 2.70 -7.48 20.28
N GLU A 341 1.39 -7.19 20.37
CA GLU A 341 0.51 -7.63 21.44
C GLU A 341 -0.54 -8.55 20.83
N TRP A 342 -0.84 -9.68 21.47
CA TRP A 342 -1.75 -10.72 20.95
C TRP A 342 -2.44 -11.48 22.06
#